data_AF-A0A1J5I341-F1
#
_entry.id   AF-A0A1J5I341-F1
#
_cell.length_a   1.000
_cell.length_b   1.000
_cell.length_c   1.000
_cell.angle_alpha   90.00
_cell.angle_beta   90.00
_cell.angle_gamma   90.00
#
_symmetry.space_group_name_H-M   'P 1'
#
loop_
_entity.id
_entity.type
_entity.pdbx_description
1 polymer ?
#
loop_
_entity_poly.entity_id
_entity_poly.type
_entity_poly.pdbx_seq_one_letter_code
_entity_poly.pdbx_strand_id
1 'polypeptide(L)'
;MINLGEIVYLTKRRFGDEKKIEVISRIYQLGLTVVSVTDALVFQAAELKAQYALYYADCFALACAVNHSATLVTGDPEFQTVSHLIEIAWIR
;
A
#
# COMPACT_ATOMS: atom_id res chain seq x y z
N MET A 1 -2.23 -6.51 0.66
CA MET A 1 -3.69 -6.65 0.91
C MET A 1 -4.33 -5.32 1.26
N ILE A 2 -3.79 -4.53 2.20
CA ILE A 2 -4.36 -3.23 2.60
C ILE A 2 -4.56 -2.29 1.40
N ASN A 3 -3.53 -2.05 0.57
CA ASN A 3 -3.63 -1.18 -0.61
C ASN A 3 -4.63 -1.72 -1.65
N LEU A 4 -4.71 -3.04 -1.84
CA LEU A 4 -5.73 -3.63 -2.71
C LEU A 4 -7.14 -3.39 -2.16
N GLY A 5 -7.32 -3.49 -0.83
CA GLY A 5 -8.59 -3.16 -0.18
C GLY A 5 -9.02 -1.72 -0.42
N GLU A 6 -8.08 -0.78 -0.40
CA GLU A 6 -8.34 0.63 -0.73
C GLU A 6 -8.79 0.82 -2.18
N ILE A 7 -8.12 0.15 -3.13
CA ILE A 7 -8.54 0.15 -4.55
C ILE A 7 -9.97 -0.38 -4.69
N VAL A 8 -10.30 -1.47 -3.99
CA VAL A 8 -11.64 -2.06 -4.00
C VAL A 8 -12.69 -1.08 -3.46
N TYR A 9 -12.41 -0.45 -2.31
CA TYR A 9 -13.29 0.54 -1.70
C TYR A 9 -13.51 1.74 -2.63
N LEU A 10 -12.43 2.35 -3.12
CA LEU A 10 -12.48 3.54 -3.97
C LEU A 10 -13.22 3.25 -5.28
N THR A 11 -12.94 2.12 -5.90
CA THR A 11 -13.58 1.74 -7.17
C THR A 11 -15.07 1.49 -6.97
N LYS A 12 -15.46 0.74 -5.92
CA LYS A 12 -16.89 0.52 -5.61
C LYS A 12 -17.60 1.84 -5.32
N ARG A 13 -17.00 2.69 -4.48
CA ARG A 13 -17.59 3.97 -4.07
C ARG A 13 -17.79 4.92 -5.25
N ARG A 14 -16.87 4.94 -6.22
CA ARG A 14 -16.92 5.87 -7.36
C ARG A 14 -17.68 5.32 -8.57
N PHE A 15 -17.65 4.01 -8.80
CA PHE A 15 -18.07 3.40 -10.07
C PHE A 15 -18.98 2.18 -9.92
N GLY A 16 -19.32 1.77 -8.70
CA GLY A 16 -20.22 0.64 -8.45
C GLY A 16 -19.56 -0.74 -8.53
N ASP A 17 -20.38 -1.78 -8.39
CA ASP A 17 -19.92 -3.16 -8.21
C ASP A 17 -19.29 -3.79 -9.45
N GLU A 18 -19.85 -3.51 -10.63
CA GLU A 18 -19.33 -4.05 -11.90
C GLU A 18 -17.88 -3.59 -12.12
N LYS A 19 -17.62 -2.29 -11.96
CA LYS A 19 -16.28 -1.73 -12.15
C LYS A 19 -15.28 -2.24 -11.12
N LYS A 20 -15.71 -2.40 -9.86
CA LYS A 20 -14.90 -2.99 -8.80
C LYS A 20 -14.46 -4.41 -9.17
N ILE A 21 -15.38 -5.25 -9.65
CA ILE A 21 -15.05 -6.63 -10.05
C ILE A 21 -14.07 -6.64 -11.22
N GLU A 22 -14.29 -5.79 -12.22
CA GLU A 22 -13.40 -5.64 -13.37
C GLU A 22 -11.96 -5.26 -12.94
N VAL A 23 -11.82 -4.27 -12.04
CA VAL A 23 -10.50 -3.83 -11.56
C VAL A 23 -9.78 -4.92 -10.77
N ILE A 24 -10.48 -5.63 -9.89
CA ILE A 24 -9.90 -6.77 -9.15
C ILE A 24 -9.39 -7.85 -10.11
N SER A 25 -10.19 -8.19 -11.12
CA SER A 25 -9.82 -9.20 -12.12
C SER A 25 -8.55 -8.80 -12.89
N ARG A 26 -8.47 -7.54 -13.33
CA ARG A 26 -7.28 -7.00 -14.02
C ARG A 26 -6.04 -7.06 -13.13
N ILE A 27 -6.15 -6.72 -11.85
CA ILE A 27 -5.00 -6.77 -10.91
C ILE A 27 -4.45 -8.20 -10.80
N TYR A 28 -5.32 -9.21 -10.68
CA TYR A 28 -4.87 -10.60 -10.63
C TYR A 28 -4.25 -11.07 -11.95
N GLN A 29 -4.72 -10.58 -13.10
CA GLN A 29 -4.16 -10.89 -14.42
C GLN A 29 -2.76 -10.31 -14.64
N LEU A 30 -2.40 -9.22 -13.95
CA LEU A 30 -1.06 -8.63 -14.02
C LEU A 30 0.03 -9.49 -13.35
N GLY A 31 -0.35 -10.57 -12.66
CA GLY A 31 0.61 -11.44 -11.97
C GLY A 31 1.25 -10.80 -10.74
N LEU A 32 0.63 -9.76 -10.18
CA LEU A 32 1.10 -9.10 -8.96
C LEU A 32 0.92 -10.00 -7.74
N THR A 33 1.93 -10.06 -6.87
CA THR A 33 1.80 -10.73 -5.58
C THR A 33 1.13 -9.80 -4.57
N VAL A 34 -0.08 -10.17 -4.13
CA VAL A 34 -0.78 -9.45 -3.05
C VAL A 34 -0.29 -9.98 -1.71
N VAL A 35 0.51 -9.18 -1.00
CA VAL A 35 1.04 -9.55 0.32
C VAL A 35 -0.10 -9.63 1.35
N SER A 36 -0.22 -10.77 2.03
CA SER A 36 -1.19 -10.99 3.12
C SER A 36 -0.88 -10.14 4.35
N VAL A 37 -1.90 -9.80 5.13
CA VAL A 37 -1.70 -9.09 6.40
C VAL A 37 -1.44 -10.10 7.51
N THR A 38 -0.23 -10.12 8.05
CA THR A 38 0.15 -10.90 9.22
C THR A 38 0.20 -10.02 10.46
N ASP A 39 0.11 -10.60 11.66
CA ASP A 39 0.23 -9.85 12.92
C ASP A 39 1.55 -9.07 12.98
N ALA A 40 2.65 -9.67 12.51
CA ALA A 40 3.95 -9.00 12.45
C ALA A 40 3.91 -7.74 11.57
N LEU A 41 3.25 -7.80 10.41
CA LEU A 41 3.08 -6.64 9.54
C LEU A 41 2.21 -5.56 10.20
N VAL A 42 1.15 -5.96 10.91
CA VAL A 42 0.27 -5.03 11.65
C VAL A 42 1.04 -4.31 12.74
N PHE A 43 1.79 -5.03 13.57
CA PHE A 43 2.56 -4.43 14.65
C PHE A 43 3.65 -3.51 14.12
N GLN A 44 4.35 -3.91 13.06
CA GLN A 44 5.34 -3.04 12.43
C GLN A 44 4.72 -1.78 11.84
N ALA A 45 3.57 -1.87 11.17
CA ALA A 45 2.86 -0.70 10.66
C ALA A 45 2.41 0.24 11.80
N ALA A 46 1.99 -0.31 12.95
CA ALA A 46 1.65 0.47 14.14
C ALA A 46 2.87 1.22 14.71
N GLU A 47 4.02 0.56 14.81
CA GLU A 47 5.27 1.20 15.26
C GLU A 47 5.70 2.31 14.28
N LEU A 48 5.64 2.06 12.98
CA LEU A 48 5.93 3.07 11.96
C LEU A 48 4.97 4.26 12.07
N LYS A 49 3.67 4.01 12.35
CA LYS A 49 2.68 5.08 12.55
C LYS A 49 2.94 5.91 13.80
N ALA A 50 3.46 5.29 14.86
CA ALA A 50 3.82 5.98 16.10
C ALA A 50 5.07 6.85 15.91
N GLN A 51 6.02 6.40 15.09
CA GLN A 51 7.28 7.10 14.82
C GLN A 51 7.15 8.19 13.74
N TYR A 52 6.32 7.95 12.72
CA TYR A 52 6.21 8.80 11.54
C TYR A 52 4.78 9.33 11.36
N ALA A 53 4.68 10.57 10.89
CA ALA A 53 3.40 11.25 10.66
C ALA A 53 2.70 10.81 9.36
N LEU A 54 2.69 9.51 9.05
CA LEU A 54 2.02 8.92 7.88
C LEU A 54 0.58 8.51 8.22
N TYR A 55 -0.28 8.32 7.23
CA TYR A 55 -1.54 7.61 7.45
C TYR A 55 -1.29 6.13 7.76
N TYR A 56 -2.21 5.51 8.49
CA TYR A 56 -2.01 4.14 8.96
C TYR A 56 -1.95 3.12 7.80
N ALA A 57 -2.73 3.33 6.74
CA ALA A 57 -2.67 2.47 5.55
C ALA A 57 -1.31 2.55 4.83
N ASP A 58 -0.72 3.75 4.77
CA ASP A 58 0.61 3.99 4.18
C ASP A 58 1.73 3.32 4.97
N CYS A 59 1.55 3.19 6.29
CA CYS A 59 2.48 2.45 7.13
C CYS A 59 2.55 0.96 6.75
N PHE A 60 1.48 0.36 6.21
CA PHE A 60 1.54 -1.01 5.67
C PHE A 60 2.35 -1.09 4.38
N ALA A 61 2.26 -0.08 3.50
CA ALA A 61 3.08 -0.01 2.29
C ALA A 61 4.57 0.13 2.66
N LEU A 62 4.89 1.02 3.61
CA LEU A 62 6.24 1.20 4.13
C LEU A 62 6.77 -0.08 4.79
N ALA A 63 6.00 -0.70 5.69
CA ALA A 63 6.40 -1.95 6.35
C ALA A 63 6.66 -3.07 5.33
N CYS A 64 5.81 -3.18 4.31
CA CYS A 64 5.99 -4.14 3.24
C CYS A 64 7.27 -3.86 2.44
N ALA A 65 7.55 -2.61 2.10
CA ALA A 65 8.77 -2.23 1.39
C ALA A 65 10.03 -2.55 2.20
N VAL A 66 10.04 -2.24 3.49
CA VAL A 66 11.14 -2.57 4.42
C VAL A 66 11.38 -4.08 4.47
N ASN A 67 10.33 -4.87 4.72
CA ASN A 67 10.47 -6.32 4.91
C ASN A 67 10.93 -7.06 3.66
N HIS A 68 10.61 -6.53 2.48
CA HIS A 68 10.99 -7.12 1.20
C HIS A 68 12.20 -6.44 0.55
N SER A 69 12.81 -5.45 1.20
CA SER A 69 13.85 -4.61 0.60
C SER A 69 13.45 -4.10 -0.79
N ALA A 70 12.19 -3.69 -0.92
CA ALA A 70 11.57 -3.32 -2.18
C ALA A 70 11.48 -1.80 -2.34
N THR A 71 11.54 -1.33 -3.57
CA THR A 71 11.27 0.07 -3.91
C THR A 71 9.78 0.39 -3.74
N LEU A 72 9.46 1.42 -2.96
CA LEU A 72 8.08 1.90 -2.80
C LEU A 72 7.73 2.87 -3.94
N VAL A 73 6.69 2.56 -4.70
CA VAL A 73 6.22 3.41 -5.80
C VAL A 73 5.05 4.26 -5.31
N THR A 74 5.21 5.59 -5.32
CA THR A 74 4.15 6.50 -4.85
C THR A 74 4.26 7.89 -5.48
N GLY A 75 3.14 8.60 -5.56
CA GLY A 75 3.10 10.04 -5.85
C GLY A 75 2.85 10.90 -4.60
N ASP A 76 2.72 10.28 -3.42
CA ASP A 76 2.37 10.96 -2.18
C ASP A 76 3.60 11.54 -1.48
N PRO A 77 3.74 12.88 -1.40
CA PRO A 77 4.90 13.53 -0.80
C PRO A 77 5.06 13.25 0.70
N GLU A 78 4.06 12.74 1.42
CA GLU A 78 4.18 12.38 2.84
C GLU A 78 5.31 11.36 3.08
N PHE A 79 5.58 10.50 2.09
CA PHE A 79 6.66 9.50 2.15
C PHE A 79 8.07 10.09 2.10
N GLN A 80 8.25 11.39 1.82
CA GLN A 80 9.57 12.03 1.89
C GLN A 80 10.19 11.90 3.29
N THR A 81 9.36 11.92 4.33
CA THR A 81 9.78 11.78 5.74
C THR A 81 10.47 10.45 6.04
N VAL A 82 10.19 9.41 5.27
CA VAL A 82 10.70 8.03 5.43
C VAL A 82 11.63 7.58 4.30
N SER A 83 12.03 8.50 3.42
CA SER A 83 12.92 8.24 2.27
C SER A 83 14.32 7.73 2.66
N HIS A 84 14.70 7.84 3.92
CA HIS A 84 15.94 7.31 4.46
C HIS A 84 15.85 5.83 4.86
N LEU A 85 14.63 5.26 4.96
CA LEU A 85 14.41 3.86 5.36
C LEU A 85 14.35 2.91 4.17
N ILE A 86 13.93 3.40 3.00
CA ILE A 86 13.63 2.62 1.81
C ILE A 86 13.94 3.41 0.55
N GLU A 87 14.13 2.71 -0.57
CA GLU A 87 14.13 3.35 -1.88
C GLU A 87 12.70 3.73 -2.28
N ILE A 88 12.52 4.94 -2.83
CA ILE A 88 11.23 5.44 -3.30
C ILE A 88 11.31 5.81 -4.78
N ALA A 89 10.44 5.23 -5.59
CA ALA A 89 10.21 5.61 -6.98
C ALA A 89 9.00 6.55 -7.07
N TRP A 90 9.28 7.82 -7.34
CA TRP A 90 8.27 8.87 -7.42
C TRP A 90 7.54 8.86 -8.76
N ILE A 91 6.21 8.78 -8.72
CA ILE A 91 5.33 8.88 -9.90
C ILE A 91 4.53 10.19 -9.89
N ARG A 92 4.24 10.72 -11.08
CA ARG A 92 3.50 11.97 -11.29
C ARG A 92 2.02 11.73 -11.53
#